data_AF-A0A943GLT7-F1
#
_entry.id   AF-A0A943GLT7-F1
#
_cell.length_a   1.000
_cell.length_b   1.000
_cell.length_c   1.000
_cell.angle_alpha   90.00
_cell.angle_beta   90.00
_cell.angle_gamma   90.00
#
_symmetry.space_group_name_H-M   'P 1'
#
loop_
_entity.id
_entity.type
_entity.pdbx_description
1 polymer ?
#
loop_
_entity_poly.entity_id
_entity_poly.type
_entity_poly.pdbx_seq_one_letter_code
_entity_poly.pdbx_strand_id
1 'polypeptide(L)'
;MKKILSLLIILTTVIACFGCGEKKTVQIKDTQEILEKTWSQFTDQERFEVIGGDYEHQKNNKPGKFGLENKDALEMLLLVKGNSQSMLDDASGLVHAMNANAFTGAAFHLMDKNNTDDFIVEMEESIMKNHWLCGFPEVAKIWKMNDDYVVMTFGIRMNVSNFEKHLTAVYPTAELVFDELIG
;
A
#
# COMPACT_ATOMS: atom_id res chain seq x y z
N MET A 1 17.35 58.84 11.77
CA MET A 1 17.01 58.33 10.41
C MET A 1 18.18 57.43 10.02
N LYS A 2 18.07 56.12 9.77
CA LYS A 2 17.06 55.36 9.02
C LYS A 2 16.79 54.02 9.73
N LYS A 3 15.53 53.58 9.58
CA LYS A 3 14.97 52.27 9.94
C LYS A 3 15.54 51.17 9.02
N ILE A 4 15.09 49.91 9.26
CA ILE A 4 15.13 48.68 8.41
C ILE A 4 16.10 47.65 9.02
N LEU A 5 15.76 46.38 9.29
CA LEU A 5 14.54 45.58 9.16
C LEU A 5 14.81 44.25 9.88
N SER A 6 13.78 43.70 10.51
CA SER A 6 13.72 42.39 11.15
C SER A 6 14.22 41.25 10.25
N LEU A 7 14.97 40.31 10.82
CA LEU A 7 15.04 38.93 10.32
C LEU A 7 15.03 37.98 11.53
N LEU A 8 13.86 37.43 11.83
CA LEU A 8 13.66 36.43 12.88
C LEU A 8 14.10 35.07 12.29
N ILE A 9 15.29 34.60 12.64
CA ILE A 9 15.74 33.24 12.31
C ILE A 9 15.12 32.31 13.36
N ILE A 10 14.09 31.57 12.98
CA ILE A 10 13.51 30.51 13.81
C ILE A 10 14.47 29.32 13.73
N LEU A 11 15.31 29.19 14.75
CA LEU A 11 16.13 28.01 14.99
C LEU A 11 15.20 26.91 15.53
N THR A 12 14.71 26.03 14.67
CA THR A 12 14.03 24.81 15.10
C THR A 12 15.07 23.85 15.68
N THR A 13 15.13 23.81 17.00
CA THR A 13 15.89 22.82 17.77
C THR A 13 15.40 21.41 17.46
N VAL A 14 16.20 20.64 16.71
CA VAL A 14 16.10 19.18 16.67
C VAL A 14 16.66 18.67 18.00
N ILE A 15 15.77 18.26 18.90
CA ILE A 15 16.14 17.53 20.10
C ILE A 15 16.42 16.08 19.68
N ALA A 16 17.70 15.73 19.58
CA ALA A 16 18.13 14.33 19.57
C ALA A 16 18.41 13.92 21.02
N CYS A 17 17.49 13.17 21.63
CA CYS A 17 17.73 12.45 22.88
C CYS A 17 17.70 10.94 22.62
N PHE A 18 18.73 10.26 23.15
CA PHE A 18 18.96 8.82 23.15
C PHE A 18 17.88 8.05 23.94
N GLY A 19 17.52 6.82 23.52
CA GLY A 19 16.71 5.89 24.30
C GLY A 19 16.44 4.56 23.57
N CYS A 20 16.40 3.43 24.30
CA CYS A 20 16.10 2.08 23.83
C CYS A 20 14.97 2.04 22.77
N GLY A 21 15.18 1.25 21.71
CA GLY A 21 14.30 1.17 20.55
C GLY A 21 12.89 0.67 20.89
N GLU A 22 11.98 1.59 21.18
CA GLU A 22 10.58 1.41 20.84
C GLU A 22 10.47 1.51 19.31
N LYS A 23 10.00 0.45 18.65
CA LYS A 23 9.59 0.55 17.23
C LYS A 23 8.54 1.66 17.18
N LYS A 24 8.87 2.80 16.55
CA LYS A 24 7.91 3.89 16.36
C LYS A 24 6.78 3.38 15.49
N THR A 25 5.64 3.03 16.08
CA THR A 25 4.44 2.70 15.31
C THR A 25 3.93 3.98 14.64
N VAL A 26 3.69 3.91 13.33
CA VAL A 26 3.12 5.03 12.58
C VAL A 26 1.61 5.01 12.80
N GLN A 27 1.03 6.16 13.16
CA GLN A 27 -0.43 6.26 13.23
C GLN A 27 -1.02 6.13 11.83
N ILE A 28 -1.79 5.06 11.63
CA ILE A 28 -2.55 4.75 10.42
C ILE A 28 -4.02 4.79 10.81
N LYS A 29 -4.81 5.62 10.13
CA LYS A 29 -6.24 5.79 10.36
C LYS A 29 -7.05 4.64 9.78
N ASP A 30 -6.74 4.25 8.55
CA ASP A 30 -7.38 3.16 7.81
C ASP A 30 -6.53 2.74 6.60
N THR A 31 -6.90 1.65 5.94
CA THR A 31 -6.17 1.13 4.76
C THR A 31 -6.14 2.09 3.57
N GLN A 32 -7.14 2.95 3.43
CA GLN A 32 -7.23 3.86 2.28
C GLN A 32 -6.21 4.99 2.44
N GLU A 33 -5.99 5.47 3.67
CA GLU A 33 -4.99 6.48 3.98
C GLU A 33 -3.58 6.06 3.55
N ILE A 34 -3.21 4.79 3.74
CA ILE A 34 -1.92 4.25 3.31
C ILE A 34 -1.70 4.49 1.82
N LEU A 35 -2.68 4.07 1.01
CA LEU A 35 -2.60 4.20 -0.43
C LEU A 35 -2.72 5.66 -0.86
N GLU A 36 -3.54 6.48 -0.21
CA GLU A 36 -3.70 7.90 -0.54
C GLU A 36 -2.42 8.68 -0.30
N LYS A 37 -1.79 8.49 0.86
CA LYS A 37 -0.51 9.14 1.17
C LYS A 37 0.57 8.67 0.21
N THR A 38 0.66 7.37 -0.07
CA THR A 38 1.62 6.82 -1.04
C THR A 38 1.39 7.40 -2.44
N TRP A 39 0.16 7.33 -2.96
CA TRP A 39 -0.21 7.82 -4.29
C TRP A 39 -0.08 9.33 -4.44
N SER A 40 -0.22 10.10 -3.35
CA SER A 40 -0.02 11.56 -3.37
C SER A 40 1.41 11.97 -3.70
N GLN A 41 2.40 11.11 -3.46
CA GLN A 41 3.80 11.38 -3.74
C GLN A 41 4.20 11.16 -5.21
N PHE A 42 3.35 10.48 -6.00
CA PHE A 42 3.62 10.24 -7.42
C PHE A 42 3.63 11.56 -8.20
N THR A 43 4.72 11.76 -8.95
CA THR A 43 4.88 12.87 -9.89
C THR A 43 4.02 12.68 -11.14
N ASP A 44 3.81 13.74 -11.91
CA ASP A 44 3.03 13.67 -13.15
C ASP A 44 3.60 12.67 -14.17
N GLN A 45 4.92 12.42 -14.15
CA GLN A 45 5.60 11.45 -15.03
C GLN A 45 5.44 10.00 -14.55
N GLU A 46 5.26 9.80 -13.24
CA GLU A 46 5.07 8.47 -12.65
C GLU A 46 3.58 8.05 -12.65
N ARG A 47 2.65 9.00 -12.86
CA ARG A 47 1.20 8.76 -12.83
C ARG A 47 0.69 8.07 -14.08
N PHE A 48 -0.33 7.25 -13.86
CA PHE A 48 -1.13 6.57 -14.87
C PHE A 48 -2.58 6.51 -14.38
N GLU A 49 -3.51 6.20 -15.28
CA GLU A 49 -4.92 6.08 -14.92
C GLU A 49 -5.16 4.86 -14.04
N VAL A 50 -5.86 5.09 -12.93
CA VAL A 50 -6.14 4.08 -11.90
C VAL A 50 -7.60 4.16 -11.48
N ILE A 51 -8.13 3.02 -11.07
CA ILE A 51 -9.43 2.88 -10.43
C ILE A 51 -9.18 2.31 -9.04
N GLY A 52 -9.69 3.00 -8.01
CA GLY A 52 -9.65 2.51 -6.64
C GLY A 52 -11.02 2.05 -6.17
N GLY A 53 -11.01 1.07 -5.28
CA GLY A 53 -12.21 0.47 -4.71
C GLY A 53 -12.92 -0.52 -5.62
N ASP A 54 -13.90 -1.22 -5.05
CA ASP A 54 -14.82 -2.07 -5.81
C ASP A 54 -15.87 -1.23 -6.56
N TYR A 55 -16.80 -1.90 -7.25
CA TYR A 55 -17.84 -1.23 -8.03
C TYR A 55 -18.73 -0.28 -7.21
N GLU A 56 -19.03 -0.61 -5.95
CA GLU A 56 -19.90 0.20 -5.09
C GLU A 56 -19.16 1.39 -4.48
N HIS A 57 -17.85 1.25 -4.29
CA HIS A 57 -16.97 2.24 -3.68
C HIS A 57 -15.99 2.89 -4.69
N GLN A 58 -16.31 2.79 -5.98
CA GLN A 58 -15.39 3.13 -7.07
C GLN A 58 -14.94 4.60 -7.01
N LYS A 59 -13.63 4.80 -7.16
CA LYS A 59 -13.00 6.12 -7.25
C LYS A 59 -12.06 6.17 -8.45
N ASN A 60 -12.28 7.14 -9.33
CA ASN A 60 -11.39 7.36 -10.46
C ASN A 60 -10.15 8.14 -10.03
N ASN A 61 -8.98 7.70 -10.51
CA ASN A 61 -7.66 8.30 -10.34
C ASN A 61 -7.17 8.43 -8.89
N LYS A 62 -7.74 7.66 -7.97
CA LYS A 62 -7.33 7.64 -6.55
C LYS A 62 -7.71 6.30 -5.88
N PRO A 63 -7.10 5.96 -4.73
CA PRO A 63 -7.44 4.75 -3.98
C PRO A 63 -8.87 4.75 -3.46
N GLY A 64 -9.45 3.56 -3.31
CA GLY A 64 -10.81 3.36 -2.81
C GLY A 64 -10.96 2.08 -1.99
N LYS A 65 -12.05 1.99 -1.23
CA LYS A 65 -12.37 0.87 -0.34
C LYS A 65 -12.88 -0.34 -1.11
N PHE A 66 -12.60 -1.53 -0.61
CA PHE A 66 -13.25 -2.76 -1.04
C PHE A 66 -14.14 -3.24 0.10
N GLY A 67 -15.43 -3.42 -0.19
CA GLY A 67 -16.37 -4.09 0.70
C GLY A 67 -15.92 -5.53 0.92
N LEU A 68 -15.80 -5.94 2.18
CA LEU A 68 -15.32 -7.28 2.52
C LEU A 68 -16.34 -8.38 2.17
N GLU A 69 -17.60 -8.00 2.01
CA GLU A 69 -18.68 -8.82 1.46
C GLU A 69 -18.53 -9.10 -0.04
N ASN A 70 -17.79 -8.26 -0.78
CA ASN A 70 -17.55 -8.42 -2.21
C ASN A 70 -16.35 -9.32 -2.48
N LYS A 71 -16.53 -10.61 -2.18
CA LYS A 71 -15.48 -11.63 -2.32
C LYS A 71 -14.93 -11.73 -3.74
N ASP A 72 -15.80 -11.58 -4.74
CA ASP A 72 -15.39 -11.64 -6.14
C ASP A 72 -14.43 -10.50 -6.50
N ALA A 73 -14.70 -9.27 -6.05
CA ALA A 73 -13.81 -8.14 -6.29
C ALA A 73 -12.47 -8.30 -5.55
N LEU A 74 -12.52 -8.76 -4.30
CA LEU A 74 -11.33 -9.05 -3.49
C LEU A 74 -10.44 -10.12 -4.13
N GLU A 75 -11.04 -11.21 -4.61
CA GLU A 75 -10.32 -12.30 -5.26
C GLU A 75 -9.78 -11.89 -6.64
N MET A 76 -10.61 -11.28 -7.48
CA MET A 76 -10.24 -10.97 -8.86
C MET A 76 -9.23 -9.83 -8.98
N LEU A 77 -9.33 -8.81 -8.11
CA LEU A 77 -8.49 -7.61 -8.22
C LEU A 77 -7.36 -7.60 -7.21
N LEU A 78 -7.62 -8.02 -5.97
CA LEU A 78 -6.64 -7.95 -4.88
C LEU A 78 -6.04 -9.31 -4.53
N LEU A 79 -6.44 -10.39 -5.22
CA LEU A 79 -5.95 -11.76 -5.01
C LEU A 79 -6.20 -12.30 -3.60
N VAL A 80 -7.17 -11.76 -2.86
CA VAL A 80 -7.57 -12.31 -1.57
C VAL A 80 -8.48 -13.51 -1.82
N LYS A 81 -7.89 -14.72 -1.79
CA LYS A 81 -8.57 -15.98 -2.12
C LYS A 81 -9.05 -16.73 -0.87
N GLY A 82 -9.92 -17.72 -1.11
CA GLY A 82 -10.32 -18.69 -0.09
C GLY A 82 -10.96 -18.03 1.12
N ASN A 83 -10.45 -18.34 2.31
CA ASN A 83 -10.98 -17.82 3.57
C ASN A 83 -10.21 -16.60 4.10
N SER A 84 -9.16 -16.13 3.42
CA SER A 84 -8.29 -15.05 3.91
C SER A 84 -9.02 -13.73 4.11
N GLN A 85 -10.12 -13.49 3.37
CA GLN A 85 -11.01 -12.35 3.58
C GLN A 85 -11.54 -12.28 5.03
N SER A 86 -11.81 -13.42 5.67
CA SER A 86 -12.36 -13.45 7.03
C SER A 86 -11.38 -12.98 8.11
N MET A 87 -10.10 -12.84 7.77
CA MET A 87 -9.07 -12.28 8.64
C MET A 87 -9.06 -10.74 8.65
N LEU A 88 -9.79 -10.11 7.72
CA LEU A 88 -9.78 -8.67 7.48
C LEU A 88 -10.97 -7.99 8.15
N ASP A 89 -10.77 -6.75 8.59
CA ASP A 89 -11.84 -5.80 8.94
C ASP A 89 -11.79 -4.51 8.10
N ASP A 90 -10.76 -4.31 7.27
CA ASP A 90 -10.65 -3.21 6.31
C ASP A 90 -9.78 -3.58 5.09
N ALA A 91 -10.16 -3.10 3.91
CA ALA A 91 -9.42 -3.31 2.67
C ALA A 91 -9.55 -2.11 1.72
N SER A 92 -8.46 -1.75 1.05
CA SER A 92 -8.43 -0.71 0.01
C SER A 92 -7.56 -1.13 -1.16
N GLY A 93 -7.86 -0.60 -2.35
CA GLY A 93 -7.11 -0.90 -3.56
C GLY A 93 -6.95 0.29 -4.49
N LEU A 94 -5.95 0.17 -5.37
CA LEU A 94 -5.60 1.07 -6.46
C LEU A 94 -5.12 0.22 -7.64
N VAL A 95 -5.96 0.06 -8.65
CA VAL A 95 -5.72 -0.82 -9.81
C VAL A 95 -5.51 0.04 -11.05
N HIS A 96 -4.57 -0.32 -11.93
CA HIS A 96 -4.43 0.34 -13.22
C HIS A 96 -5.70 0.18 -14.06
N ALA A 97 -6.21 1.29 -14.61
CA ALA A 97 -7.54 1.36 -15.24
C ALA A 97 -7.73 0.46 -16.48
N MET A 98 -6.66 0.10 -17.18
CA MET A 98 -6.72 -0.73 -18.40
C MET A 98 -6.31 -2.18 -18.16
N ASN A 99 -5.38 -2.43 -17.23
CA ASN A 99 -4.84 -3.77 -17.00
C ASN A 99 -4.33 -3.88 -15.57
N ALA A 100 -5.02 -4.64 -14.71
CA ALA A 100 -4.63 -4.86 -13.32
C ALA A 100 -3.20 -5.46 -13.19
N ASN A 101 -2.75 -6.22 -14.19
CA ASN A 101 -1.41 -6.82 -14.19
C ASN A 101 -0.30 -5.81 -14.54
N ALA A 102 -0.66 -4.61 -15.04
CA ALA A 102 0.31 -3.54 -15.23
C ALA A 102 0.65 -2.84 -13.90
N PHE A 103 -0.33 -2.72 -13.01
CA PHE A 103 -0.15 -2.28 -11.64
C PHE A 103 -1.41 -2.54 -10.82
N THR A 104 -1.24 -3.12 -9.64
CA THR A 104 -2.21 -3.18 -8.56
C THR A 104 -1.49 -2.90 -7.25
N GLY A 105 -2.02 -1.98 -6.45
CA GLY A 105 -1.63 -1.75 -5.07
C GLY A 105 -2.82 -1.97 -4.14
N ALA A 106 -2.62 -2.70 -3.05
CA ALA A 106 -3.64 -3.05 -2.08
C ALA A 106 -3.13 -2.84 -0.66
N ALA A 107 -4.02 -2.47 0.25
CA ALA A 107 -3.75 -2.38 1.68
C ALA A 107 -4.87 -3.07 2.46
N PHE A 108 -4.49 -3.81 3.49
CA PHE A 108 -5.36 -4.64 4.31
C PHE A 108 -5.10 -4.36 5.78
N HIS A 109 -6.17 -4.35 6.58
CA HIS A 109 -6.07 -4.36 8.04
C HIS A 109 -6.72 -5.63 8.57
N LEU A 110 -6.04 -6.24 9.51
CA LEU A 110 -6.41 -7.53 10.05
C LEU A 110 -7.15 -7.31 11.37
N MET A 111 -8.26 -8.04 11.51
CA MET A 111 -9.07 -7.97 12.73
C MET A 111 -8.31 -8.47 13.97
N ASP A 112 -7.43 -9.45 13.77
CA ASP A 112 -6.50 -9.94 14.79
C ASP A 112 -5.09 -10.01 14.20
N LYS A 113 -4.17 -9.25 14.80
CA LYS A 113 -2.75 -9.20 14.42
C LYS A 113 -2.03 -10.54 14.50
N ASN A 114 -2.57 -11.52 15.23
CA ASN A 114 -2.01 -12.87 15.28
C ASN A 114 -2.18 -13.61 13.94
N ASN A 115 -3.12 -13.19 13.09
CA ASN A 115 -3.33 -13.76 11.77
C ASN A 115 -2.45 -13.11 10.69
N THR A 116 -1.60 -12.13 11.03
CA THR A 116 -0.84 -11.37 10.03
C THR A 116 0.12 -12.22 9.23
N ASP A 117 0.86 -13.10 9.89
CA ASP A 117 1.83 -13.93 9.19
C ASP A 117 1.13 -15.00 8.34
N ASP A 118 0.03 -15.57 8.83
CA ASP A 118 -0.81 -16.50 8.05
C ASP A 118 -1.44 -15.82 6.83
N PHE A 119 -1.96 -14.61 6.98
CA PHE A 119 -2.50 -13.83 5.86
C PHE A 119 -1.43 -13.53 4.81
N ILE A 120 -0.21 -13.16 5.23
CA ILE A 120 0.91 -12.94 4.29
C ILE A 120 1.19 -14.22 3.50
N VAL A 121 1.30 -15.38 4.16
CA VAL A 121 1.52 -16.67 3.48
C VAL A 121 0.41 -16.96 2.45
N GLU A 122 -0.85 -16.75 2.81
CA GLU A 122 -1.97 -16.94 1.88
C GLU A 122 -1.91 -15.98 0.67
N MET A 123 -1.47 -14.74 0.89
CA MET A 123 -1.27 -13.77 -0.21
C MET A 123 -0.13 -14.19 -1.13
N GLU A 124 1.01 -14.64 -0.58
CA GLU A 124 2.13 -15.17 -1.35
C GLU A 124 1.70 -16.36 -2.21
N GLU A 125 1.00 -17.32 -1.62
CA GLU A 125 0.47 -18.47 -2.34
C GLU A 125 -0.51 -18.06 -3.44
N SER A 126 -1.41 -17.11 -3.13
CA SER A 126 -2.41 -16.62 -4.08
C SER A 126 -1.78 -15.96 -5.29
N ILE A 127 -0.72 -15.16 -5.09
CA ILE A 127 0.07 -14.52 -6.14
C ILE A 127 0.80 -15.58 -6.98
N MET A 128 1.54 -16.48 -6.33
CA MET A 128 2.40 -17.47 -7.02
C MET A 128 1.60 -18.51 -7.80
N LYS A 129 0.40 -18.86 -7.31
CA LYS A 129 -0.52 -19.79 -7.99
C LYS A 129 -1.51 -19.06 -8.89
N ASN A 130 -1.42 -17.74 -9.06
CA ASN A 130 -2.38 -17.01 -9.89
C ASN A 130 -2.20 -17.33 -11.37
N HIS A 131 -3.31 -17.54 -12.08
CA HIS A 131 -3.29 -17.71 -13.52
C HIS A 131 -3.53 -16.35 -14.19
N TRP A 132 -2.46 -15.69 -14.61
CA TRP A 132 -2.52 -14.36 -15.20
C TRP A 132 -3.15 -14.38 -16.60
N LEU A 133 -4.18 -13.56 -16.78
CA LEU A 133 -4.83 -13.30 -18.06
C LEU A 133 -4.56 -11.84 -18.46
N CYS A 134 -4.43 -11.56 -19.75
CA CYS A 134 -4.17 -10.21 -20.29
C CYS A 134 -2.75 -9.66 -20.04
N GLY A 135 -1.73 -10.53 -20.09
CA GLY A 135 -0.33 -10.20 -19.84
C GLY A 135 0.12 -10.64 -18.46
N PHE A 136 1.44 -10.67 -18.22
CA PHE A 136 2.00 -11.13 -16.96
C PHE A 136 2.56 -9.94 -16.19
N PRO A 137 2.27 -9.79 -14.89
CA PRO A 137 3.04 -8.90 -14.04
C PRO A 137 4.51 -9.38 -14.00
N GLU A 138 5.42 -8.49 -13.67
CA GLU A 138 6.86 -8.82 -13.61
C GLU A 138 7.32 -9.07 -12.18
N VAL A 139 6.75 -8.34 -11.21
CA VAL A 139 7.18 -8.33 -9.82
C VAL A 139 5.96 -8.22 -8.90
N ALA A 140 6.02 -8.87 -7.75
CA ALA A 140 5.14 -8.64 -6.62
C ALA A 140 5.93 -8.41 -5.34
N LYS A 141 5.39 -7.55 -4.47
CA LYS A 141 5.96 -7.22 -3.18
C LYS A 141 4.88 -7.14 -2.10
N ILE A 142 5.23 -7.55 -0.88
CA ILE A 142 4.38 -7.43 0.31
C ILE A 142 5.18 -6.77 1.43
N TRP A 143 4.56 -5.81 2.11
CA TRP A 143 5.08 -5.18 3.31
C TRP A 143 4.15 -5.39 4.50
N LYS A 144 4.75 -5.62 5.67
CA LYS A 144 4.09 -5.59 6.97
C LYS A 144 4.31 -4.23 7.63
N MET A 145 3.29 -3.69 8.29
CA MET A 145 3.35 -2.42 9.02
C MET A 145 2.63 -2.53 10.36
N ASN A 146 3.18 -1.83 11.37
CA ASN A 146 2.76 -1.93 12.77
C ASN A 146 2.80 -3.40 13.25
N ASP A 147 1.66 -4.09 13.29
CA ASP A 147 1.60 -5.56 13.45
C ASP A 147 0.45 -6.19 12.63
N ASP A 148 -0.49 -5.37 12.15
CA ASP A 148 -1.83 -5.71 11.68
C ASP A 148 -2.17 -5.12 10.30
N TYR A 149 -1.24 -4.37 9.69
CA TYR A 149 -1.38 -3.86 8.34
C TYR A 149 -0.49 -4.62 7.36
N VAL A 150 -1.06 -4.98 6.22
CA VAL A 150 -0.36 -5.61 5.10
C VAL A 150 -0.60 -4.77 3.86
N VAL A 151 0.47 -4.44 3.13
CA VAL A 151 0.40 -3.76 1.83
C VAL A 151 0.97 -4.70 0.79
N MET A 152 0.24 -4.91 -0.29
CA MET A 152 0.66 -5.70 -1.44
C MET A 152 0.74 -4.81 -2.67
N THR A 153 1.72 -5.02 -3.52
CA THR A 153 1.66 -4.54 -4.91
C THR A 153 2.16 -5.60 -5.87
N PHE A 154 1.60 -5.62 -7.07
CA PHE A 154 2.15 -6.37 -8.19
C PHE A 154 1.99 -5.60 -9.49
N GLY A 155 2.85 -5.88 -10.46
CA GLY A 155 2.73 -5.32 -11.79
C GLY A 155 4.03 -5.25 -12.56
N ILE A 156 4.11 -4.32 -13.50
CA ILE A 156 5.34 -4.02 -14.23
C ILE A 156 6.37 -3.43 -13.25
N ARG A 157 7.64 -3.83 -13.40
CA ARG A 157 8.72 -3.50 -12.45
C ARG A 157 8.84 -2.02 -12.15
N MET A 158 8.72 -1.16 -13.18
CA MET A 158 8.81 0.30 -13.00
C MET A 158 7.71 0.84 -12.08
N ASN A 159 6.46 0.40 -12.28
CA ASN A 159 5.32 0.87 -11.48
C ASN A 159 5.44 0.41 -10.03
N VAL A 160 5.82 -0.87 -9.82
CA VAL A 160 6.07 -1.44 -8.50
C VAL A 160 7.21 -0.72 -7.78
N SER A 161 8.31 -0.42 -8.48
CA SER A 161 9.45 0.30 -7.90
C SER A 161 9.10 1.72 -7.49
N ASN A 162 8.30 2.43 -8.29
CA ASN A 162 7.81 3.76 -7.94
C ASN A 162 6.90 3.71 -6.69
N PHE A 163 6.02 2.71 -6.61
CA PHE A 163 5.16 2.52 -5.45
C PHE A 163 5.97 2.23 -4.18
N GLU A 164 6.93 1.30 -4.24
CA GLU A 164 7.82 0.98 -3.12
C GLU A 164 8.58 2.21 -2.62
N LYS A 165 9.20 2.97 -3.54
CA LYS A 165 9.91 4.21 -3.23
C LYS A 165 9.04 5.19 -2.45
N HIS A 166 7.81 5.40 -2.91
CA HIS A 166 6.88 6.34 -2.27
C HIS A 166 6.29 5.79 -0.96
N LEU A 167 5.98 4.50 -0.92
CA LEU A 167 5.47 3.82 0.28
C LEU A 167 6.49 3.92 1.42
N THR A 168 7.73 3.55 1.16
CA THR A 168 8.81 3.54 2.18
C THR A 168 9.25 4.94 2.58
N ALA A 169 9.09 5.94 1.72
CA ALA A 169 9.30 7.35 2.07
C ALA A 169 8.24 7.86 3.06
N VAL A 170 6.97 7.48 2.86
CA VAL A 170 5.85 7.87 3.74
C VAL A 170 5.80 7.02 5.01
N TYR A 171 6.11 5.74 4.89
CA TYR A 171 6.07 4.72 5.94
C TYR A 171 7.44 4.02 6.07
N PRO A 172 8.44 4.67 6.70
CA PRO A 172 9.79 4.10 6.84
C PRO A 172 9.86 2.82 7.68
N THR A 173 8.78 2.48 8.38
CA THR A 173 8.64 1.27 9.19
C THR A 173 7.99 0.11 8.44
N ALA A 174 7.65 0.29 7.17
CA ALA A 174 7.19 -0.79 6.31
C ALA A 174 8.30 -1.83 6.14
N GLU A 175 8.05 -3.04 6.61
CA GLU A 175 8.97 -4.17 6.54
C GLU A 175 8.65 -5.00 5.31
N LEU A 176 9.55 -5.03 4.34
CA LEU A 176 9.42 -5.86 3.14
C LEU A 176 9.55 -7.34 3.56
N VAL A 177 8.51 -8.12 3.32
CA VAL A 177 8.43 -9.55 3.70
C VAL A 177 8.38 -10.49 2.48
N PHE A 178 8.01 -9.97 1.31
CA PHE A 178 7.97 -10.69 0.05
C PHE A 178 8.43 -9.78 -1.08
N ASP A 179 9.32 -10.26 -1.95
CA ASP A 179 9.82 -9.57 -3.15
C ASP A 179 10.22 -10.61 -4.21
N GLU A 180 9.30 -10.92 -5.11
CA GLU A 180 9.48 -12.00 -6.08
C GLU A 180 9.16 -11.57 -7.51
N LEU A 181 9.83 -12.21 -8.46
CA LEU A 181 9.48 -12.14 -9.87
C LEU A 181 8.33 -13.12 -10.15
N ILE A 182 7.27 -12.65 -10.80
CA ILE A 182 6.01 -13.39 -10.94
C ILE A 182 5.50 -13.40 -12.39
N GLY A 183 6.32 -13.88 -13.31
CA GLY A 183 6.02 -13.99 -14.74
C GLY A 183 6.92 -14.99 -15.44
#